data_AF-A0A412BL80-F1
#
_entry.id   AF-A0A412BL80-F1
#
_cell.length_a   1.000
_cell.length_b   1.000
_cell.length_c   1.000
_cell.angle_alpha   90.00
_cell.angle_beta   90.00
_cell.angle_gamma   90.00
#
_symmetry.space_group_name_H-M   'P 1'
#
loop_
_entity.id
_entity.type
_entity.pdbx_description
1 polymer ?
#
loop_
_entity_poly.entity_id
_entity_poly.type
_entity_poly.pdbx_seq_one_letter_code
_entity_poly.pdbx_strand_id
1 'polypeptide(L)'
;MLKGLTRGTHTIQEKSVPDGYTKNPGVLKFSVDENNKITLLENTATDKTGSMKFKVREDGTAQLSVEDVLAPYELIVHKVNDHAKVLEGAEFTLYTDKECKQELQKATSGKDGILWFQDLEVEKKYYLKETKAPDGYRIPVNSDGTDIVYEIYTKSDPQKDLFEYYVNGKKYTDATGDFAITGTKADREVNLKVVNPVGMKMPETGSPWTVGILLTGLGLIVAGYVMMIRKGKQEDEEK
;
A
#
# COMPACT_ATOMS: atom_id res chain seq x y z
N MET A 1 32.13 13.41 24.64
CA MET A 1 33.01 14.55 24.34
C MET A 1 34.34 13.99 23.84
N LEU A 2 34.68 14.22 22.57
CA LEU A 2 36.02 13.90 22.06
C LEU A 2 36.99 14.98 22.55
N LYS A 3 38.15 14.58 23.08
CA LYS A 3 39.19 15.49 23.58
C LYS A 3 40.51 15.17 22.88
N GLY A 4 41.38 16.18 22.74
CA GLY A 4 42.76 15.98 22.26
C GLY A 4 42.86 15.63 20.77
N LEU A 5 42.06 16.29 19.93
CA LEU A 5 42.18 16.14 18.47
C LEU A 5 43.56 16.66 18.02
N THR A 6 44.33 15.81 17.36
CA THR A 6 45.63 16.18 16.81
C THR A 6 45.47 17.15 15.65
N ARG A 7 46.54 17.88 15.31
CA ARG A 7 46.57 18.66 14.06
C ARG A 7 46.34 17.76 12.85
N GLY A 8 45.71 18.30 11.81
CA GLY A 8 45.41 17.59 10.57
C GLY A 8 43.92 17.45 10.28
N THR A 9 43.60 16.60 9.29
CA THR A 9 42.24 16.36 8.83
C THR A 9 41.62 15.17 9.55
N HIS A 10 40.40 15.36 10.03
CA HIS A 10 39.60 14.36 10.72
C HIS A 10 38.33 14.06 9.94
N THR A 11 37.80 12.87 10.14
CA THR A 11 36.54 12.42 9.54
C THR A 11 35.64 11.82 10.60
N ILE A 12 34.37 12.21 10.59
CA ILE A 12 33.32 11.64 11.42
C ILE A 12 32.29 11.00 10.48
N GLN A 13 31.91 9.78 10.82
CA GLN A 13 30.84 9.05 10.18
C GLN A 13 30.09 8.28 11.26
N GLU A 14 28.77 8.22 11.13
CA GLU A 14 27.96 7.36 11.98
C GLU A 14 28.22 5.88 11.68
N LYS A 15 28.37 5.07 12.73
CA LYS A 15 28.64 3.63 12.58
C LYS A 15 27.38 2.78 12.68
N SER A 16 26.45 3.15 13.56
CA SER A 16 25.22 2.41 13.86
C SER A 16 24.17 3.36 14.42
N VAL A 17 22.90 3.03 14.20
CA VAL A 17 21.75 3.71 14.79
C VAL A 17 20.96 2.74 15.68
N PRO A 18 20.16 3.24 16.63
CA PRO A 18 19.19 2.41 17.33
C PRO A 18 18.14 1.85 16.36
N ASP A 19 17.53 0.72 16.73
CA ASP A 19 16.42 0.17 15.96
C ASP A 19 15.29 1.20 15.77
N GLY A 20 14.66 1.18 14.60
CA GLY A 20 13.60 2.13 14.23
C GLY A 20 14.10 3.42 13.57
N TYR A 21 15.41 3.56 13.35
CA TYR A 21 16.03 4.67 12.61
C TYR A 21 16.80 4.17 11.39
N THR A 22 16.90 5.03 10.37
CA THR A 22 17.77 4.83 9.20
C THR A 22 19.13 5.43 9.50
N LYS A 23 20.19 4.64 9.28
CA LYS A 23 21.57 5.09 9.44
C LYS A 23 21.90 6.21 8.46
N ASN A 24 22.52 7.28 8.94
CA ASN A 24 23.01 8.35 8.10
C ASN A 24 24.35 7.96 7.41
N PRO A 25 24.40 7.86 6.07
CA PRO A 25 25.64 7.56 5.35
C PRO A 25 26.61 8.76 5.30
N GLY A 26 26.14 9.94 5.71
CA GLY A 26 26.87 11.20 5.67
C GLY A 26 28.24 11.14 6.33
N VAL A 27 29.18 11.86 5.71
CA VAL A 27 30.56 11.96 6.15
C VAL A 27 30.86 13.43 6.39
N LEU A 28 31.37 13.73 7.58
CA LEU A 28 31.81 15.06 7.96
C LEU A 28 33.33 15.08 8.04
N LYS A 29 33.95 16.00 7.30
CA LYS A 29 35.40 16.23 7.36
C LYS A 29 35.70 17.63 7.87
N PHE A 30 36.64 17.72 8.79
CA PHE A 30 37.11 19.00 9.33
C PHE A 30 38.62 18.95 9.57
N SER A 31 39.28 20.11 9.63
CA SER A 31 40.70 20.22 9.97
C SER A 31 40.90 20.95 11.30
N VAL A 32 42.02 20.63 11.95
CA VAL A 32 42.60 21.39 13.07
C VAL A 32 43.97 21.87 12.65
N ASP A 33 44.16 23.20 12.60
CA ASP A 33 45.44 23.80 12.17
C ASP A 33 46.44 24.00 13.32
N GLU A 34 47.57 24.64 13.03
CA GLU A 34 48.64 24.88 14.00
C GLU A 34 48.25 25.82 15.14
N ASN A 35 47.25 26.69 14.90
CA ASN A 35 46.71 27.64 15.87
C ASN A 35 45.49 27.07 16.62
N ASN A 36 45.24 25.76 16.50
CA ASN A 36 44.06 25.08 17.03
C ASN A 36 42.73 25.57 16.43
N LYS A 37 42.76 26.22 15.25
CA LYS A 37 41.55 26.63 14.56
C LYS A 37 40.91 25.42 13.90
N ILE A 38 39.62 25.23 14.18
CA ILE A 38 38.79 24.20 13.56
C ILE A 38 38.13 24.76 12.32
N THR A 39 38.25 24.07 11.18
CA THR A 39 37.58 24.44 9.93
C THR A 39 36.79 23.25 9.38
N LEU A 40 35.49 23.43 9.12
CA LEU A 40 34.69 22.46 8.39
C LEU A 40 35.16 22.44 6.93
N LEU A 41 35.47 21.26 6.41
CA LEU A 41 35.92 21.07 5.03
C LEU A 41 34.81 20.51 4.14
N GLU A 42 34.09 19.52 4.65
CA GLU A 42 33.07 18.80 3.89
C GLU A 42 32.00 18.27 4.83
N ASN A 43 30.75 18.27 4.38
CA ASN A 43 29.66 17.58 5.03
C ASN A 43 28.73 17.01 3.94
N THR A 44 28.68 15.69 3.83
CA THR A 44 27.86 15.01 2.81
C THR A 44 26.51 14.51 3.34
N ALA A 45 26.20 14.75 4.62
CA ALA A 45 24.92 14.38 5.21
C ALA A 45 23.77 15.17 4.56
N THR A 46 22.61 14.53 4.39
CA THR A 46 21.42 15.14 3.80
C THR A 46 20.19 14.86 4.64
N ASP A 47 19.28 15.83 4.74
CA ASP A 47 18.08 15.71 5.56
C ASP A 47 17.22 14.47 5.23
N LYS A 48 17.29 13.95 4.00
CA LYS A 48 16.60 12.72 3.56
C LYS A 48 17.05 11.47 4.32
N THR A 49 18.30 11.42 4.73
CA THR A 49 18.92 10.25 5.38
C THR A 49 19.45 10.60 6.77
N GLY A 50 18.99 11.71 7.34
CA GLY A 50 19.50 12.26 8.59
C GLY A 50 20.50 13.41 8.40
N SER A 51 20.51 14.35 9.33
CA SER A 51 21.32 15.57 9.24
C SER A 51 22.55 15.52 10.15
N MET A 52 23.62 16.20 9.73
CA MET A 52 24.78 16.49 10.58
C MET A 52 24.99 18.00 10.61
N LYS A 53 24.87 18.62 11.79
CA LYS A 53 25.07 20.06 11.98
C LYS A 53 26.34 20.28 12.80
N PHE A 54 27.34 20.92 12.18
CA PHE A 54 28.63 21.18 12.80
C PHE A 54 28.82 22.67 13.04
N LYS A 55 29.00 23.04 14.31
CA LYS A 55 29.17 24.42 14.75
C LYS A 55 30.49 24.57 15.50
N VAL A 56 31.40 25.35 14.93
CA VAL A 56 32.59 25.83 15.64
C VAL A 56 32.18 26.95 16.58
N ARG A 57 32.69 26.92 17.81
CA ARG A 57 32.41 27.90 18.87
C ARG A 57 33.60 28.82 19.06
N GLU A 58 33.36 30.01 19.61
CA GLU A 58 34.39 31.03 19.83
C GLU A 58 35.46 30.60 20.83
N ASP A 59 35.14 29.66 21.73
CA ASP A 59 36.06 29.08 22.71
C ASP A 59 37.04 28.04 22.11
N GLY A 60 37.07 27.89 20.79
CA GLY A 60 37.92 26.95 20.08
C GLY A 60 37.41 25.50 20.10
N THR A 61 36.21 25.25 20.62
CA THR A 61 35.56 23.93 20.55
C THR A 61 34.64 23.81 19.34
N ALA A 62 34.21 22.58 19.03
CA ALA A 62 33.16 22.35 18.03
C ALA A 62 32.07 21.43 18.59
N GLN A 63 30.84 21.68 18.17
CA GLN A 63 29.69 20.86 18.45
C GLN A 63 29.20 20.21 17.16
N LEU A 64 29.00 18.90 17.21
CA LEU A 64 28.28 18.15 16.18
C LEU A 64 26.94 17.72 16.76
N SER A 65 25.86 18.05 16.06
CA SER A 65 24.53 17.48 16.27
C SER A 65 24.22 16.54 15.12
N VAL A 66 23.78 15.32 15.43
CA VAL A 66 23.34 14.32 14.46
C VAL A 66 21.85 14.07 14.69
N GLU A 67 21.07 14.07 13.62
CA GLU A 67 19.64 13.78 13.65
C GLU A 67 19.37 12.64 12.67
N ASP A 68 18.79 11.55 13.16
CA ASP A 68 18.43 10.39 12.33
C ASP A 68 16.96 10.46 11.91
N VAL A 69 16.65 9.87 10.76
CA VAL A 69 15.28 9.73 10.25
C VAL A 69 14.73 8.37 10.63
N LEU A 70 13.41 8.25 10.74
CA LEU A 70 12.75 6.99 11.06
C LEU A 70 13.04 5.94 9.96
N ALA A 71 13.17 4.68 10.37
CA ALA A 71 13.29 3.56 9.44
C ALA A 71 12.00 3.40 8.63
N PRO A 72 12.07 3.09 7.32
CA PRO A 72 10.91 2.71 6.54
C PRO A 72 10.36 1.35 7.00
N TYR A 73 9.18 0.98 6.48
CA TYR A 73 8.57 -0.32 6.70
C TYR A 73 8.17 -0.99 5.38
N GLU A 74 7.88 -2.28 5.44
CA GLU A 74 7.33 -3.06 4.32
C GLU A 74 5.84 -3.35 4.53
N LEU A 75 5.07 -3.24 3.45
CA LEU A 75 3.68 -3.72 3.39
C LEU A 75 3.64 -5.04 2.63
N ILE A 76 3.19 -6.09 3.30
CA ILE A 76 3.03 -7.43 2.76
C ILE A 76 1.55 -7.71 2.58
N VAL A 77 1.13 -8.02 1.35
CA VAL A 77 -0.27 -8.36 1.06
C VAL A 77 -0.40 -9.86 0.81
N HIS A 78 -1.27 -10.50 1.58
CA HIS A 78 -1.59 -11.93 1.48
C HIS A 78 -2.91 -12.10 0.72
N LYS A 79 -2.82 -12.52 -0.54
CA LYS A 79 -3.97 -12.72 -1.41
C LYS A 79 -4.50 -14.14 -1.29
N VAL A 80 -5.74 -14.26 -0.83
CA VAL A 80 -6.45 -15.55 -0.72
C VAL A 80 -7.88 -15.48 -1.27
N ASN A 81 -8.54 -16.62 -1.36
CA ASN A 81 -10.00 -16.70 -1.43
C ASN A 81 -10.63 -16.94 -0.04
N ASP A 82 -11.96 -16.97 -0.02
CA ASP A 82 -12.82 -17.26 1.13
C ASP A 82 -12.67 -18.68 1.72
N HIS A 83 -11.94 -19.56 1.03
CA HIS A 83 -11.57 -20.90 1.49
C HIS A 83 -10.08 -20.98 1.90
N ALA A 84 -9.44 -19.83 2.14
CA ALA A 84 -8.03 -19.71 2.50
C ALA A 84 -7.03 -20.27 1.46
N LYS A 85 -7.46 -20.50 0.22
CA LYS A 85 -6.56 -20.81 -0.89
C LYS A 85 -5.84 -19.54 -1.33
N VAL A 86 -4.51 -19.58 -1.36
CA VAL A 86 -3.67 -18.49 -1.90
C VAL A 86 -3.91 -18.28 -3.40
N LEU A 87 -3.84 -17.04 -3.85
CA LEU A 87 -4.15 -16.67 -5.23
C LEU A 87 -2.96 -15.96 -5.89
N GLU A 88 -2.44 -16.54 -6.96
CA GLU A 88 -1.42 -15.96 -7.83
C GLU A 88 -2.05 -15.01 -8.85
N GLY A 89 -1.33 -13.94 -9.22
CA GLY A 89 -1.70 -13.07 -10.34
C GLY A 89 -2.66 -11.93 -10.00
N ALA A 90 -2.98 -11.67 -8.73
CA ALA A 90 -3.66 -10.43 -8.33
C ALA A 90 -2.68 -9.25 -8.47
N GLU A 91 -3.08 -8.18 -9.15
CA GLU A 91 -2.30 -6.95 -9.21
C GLU A 91 -2.86 -5.92 -8.23
N PHE A 92 -1.96 -5.29 -7.49
CA PHE A 92 -2.27 -4.15 -6.64
C PHE A 92 -1.42 -2.95 -7.01
N THR A 93 -2.03 -1.77 -6.89
CA THR A 93 -1.32 -0.50 -6.94
C THR A 93 -1.45 0.21 -5.60
N LEU A 94 -0.33 0.74 -5.13
CA LEU A 94 -0.23 1.60 -3.96
C LEU A 94 -0.14 3.05 -4.41
N TYR A 95 -0.94 3.93 -3.81
CA TYR A 95 -1.08 5.33 -4.17
C TYR A 95 -0.74 6.25 -3.00
N THR A 96 -0.31 7.48 -3.30
CA THR A 96 -0.08 8.53 -2.29
C THR A 96 -1.29 9.41 -2.02
N ASP A 97 -2.34 9.29 -2.83
CA ASP A 97 -3.58 10.06 -2.73
C ASP A 97 -4.81 9.15 -2.63
N LYS A 98 -5.85 9.63 -1.93
CA LYS A 98 -7.06 8.86 -1.68
C LYS A 98 -7.84 8.58 -2.96
N GLU A 99 -7.76 9.49 -3.92
CA GLU A 99 -8.42 9.39 -5.22
C GLU A 99 -7.76 8.37 -6.16
N CYS A 100 -6.63 7.77 -5.75
CA CYS A 100 -5.87 6.78 -6.50
C CYS A 100 -5.42 7.30 -7.89
N LYS A 101 -4.86 8.52 -7.94
CA LYS A 101 -4.35 9.14 -9.18
C LYS A 101 -2.83 9.21 -9.24
N GLN A 102 -2.15 9.14 -8.11
CA GLN A 102 -0.70 9.20 -7.99
C GLN A 102 -0.17 7.82 -7.59
N GLU A 103 0.16 7.02 -8.59
CA GLU A 103 0.77 5.70 -8.39
C GLU A 103 2.16 5.84 -7.76
N LEU A 104 2.40 5.11 -6.69
CA LEU A 104 3.70 5.02 -6.04
C LEU A 104 4.44 3.75 -6.46
N GLN A 105 3.78 2.60 -6.28
CA GLN A 105 4.32 1.27 -6.55
C GLN A 105 3.20 0.34 -7.03
N LYS A 106 3.57 -0.70 -7.77
CA LYS A 106 2.67 -1.75 -8.25
C LYS A 106 3.33 -3.10 -8.03
N ALA A 107 2.54 -4.08 -7.61
CA ALA A 107 3.03 -5.43 -7.37
C ALA A 107 1.96 -6.48 -7.71
N THR A 108 2.41 -7.71 -7.99
CA THR A 108 1.55 -8.83 -8.35
C THR A 108 1.79 -10.00 -7.41
N SER A 109 0.72 -10.64 -6.94
CA SER A 109 0.83 -11.80 -6.05
C SER A 109 1.52 -12.98 -6.73
N GLY A 110 2.52 -13.54 -6.04
CA GLY A 110 3.24 -14.73 -6.48
C GLY A 110 2.44 -16.02 -6.29
N LYS A 111 3.12 -17.16 -6.51
CA LYS A 111 2.52 -18.51 -6.35
C LYS A 111 2.07 -18.83 -4.93
N ASP A 112 2.70 -18.18 -3.96
CA ASP A 112 2.36 -18.21 -2.54
C ASP A 112 1.22 -17.25 -2.18
N GLY A 113 0.73 -16.47 -3.15
CA GLY A 113 -0.27 -15.42 -2.96
C GLY A 113 0.27 -14.16 -2.29
N ILE A 114 1.59 -13.99 -2.20
CA ILE A 114 2.20 -12.86 -1.50
C ILE A 114 2.72 -11.83 -2.51
N LEU A 115 2.56 -10.55 -2.18
CA LEU A 115 3.24 -9.43 -2.84
C LEU A 115 3.74 -8.42 -1.79
N TRP A 116 4.73 -7.61 -2.18
CA TRP A 116 5.44 -6.70 -1.28
C TRP A 116 5.46 -5.27 -1.84
N PHE A 117 5.37 -4.31 -0.94
CA PHE A 117 5.70 -2.91 -1.16
C PHE A 117 6.76 -2.49 -0.14
N GLN A 118 7.86 -1.91 -0.60
CA GLN A 118 9.04 -1.65 0.22
C GLN A 118 9.31 -0.15 0.36
N ASP A 119 10.22 0.22 1.25
CA ASP A 119 10.68 1.59 1.47
C ASP A 119 9.53 2.57 1.79
N LEU A 120 8.51 2.11 2.53
CA LEU A 120 7.37 2.96 2.89
C LEU A 120 7.70 3.81 4.12
N GLU A 121 7.45 5.12 3.99
CA GLU A 121 7.68 6.07 5.07
C GLU A 121 6.59 5.94 6.15
N VAL A 122 7.01 5.91 7.41
CA VAL A 122 6.08 6.02 8.55
C VAL A 122 5.48 7.43 8.62
N GLU A 123 4.36 7.57 9.33
CA GLU A 123 3.60 8.81 9.48
C GLU A 123 3.05 9.39 8.17
N LYS A 124 3.05 8.58 7.10
CA LYS A 124 2.46 8.88 5.80
C LYS A 124 1.30 7.93 5.51
N LYS A 125 0.26 8.46 4.89
CA LYS A 125 -0.89 7.66 4.43
C LYS A 125 -0.63 7.12 3.03
N TYR A 126 -0.97 5.86 2.83
CA TYR A 126 -0.98 5.21 1.53
C TYR A 126 -2.34 4.58 1.27
N TYR A 127 -2.66 4.40 -0.01
CA TYR A 127 -3.93 3.86 -0.45
C TYR A 127 -3.69 2.66 -1.35
N LEU A 128 -4.10 1.47 -0.92
CA LEU A 128 -3.90 0.22 -1.64
C LEU A 128 -5.19 -0.20 -2.35
N LYS A 129 -5.10 -0.50 -3.64
CA LYS A 129 -6.23 -0.94 -4.46
C LYS A 129 -5.85 -2.16 -5.31
N GLU A 130 -6.72 -3.16 -5.37
CA GLU A 130 -6.59 -4.26 -6.34
C GLU A 130 -6.98 -3.73 -7.72
N THR A 131 -6.04 -3.74 -8.67
CA THR A 131 -6.23 -3.22 -10.03
C THR A 131 -6.52 -4.33 -11.05
N LYS A 132 -6.15 -5.58 -10.73
CA LYS A 132 -6.46 -6.76 -11.53
C LYS A 132 -6.71 -7.96 -10.64
N ALA A 133 -7.84 -8.62 -10.83
CA ALA A 133 -8.13 -9.87 -10.12
C ALA A 133 -7.32 -11.05 -10.69
N PRO A 134 -7.02 -12.06 -9.85
CA PRO A 134 -6.53 -13.36 -10.28
C PRO A 134 -7.43 -14.04 -11.31
N ASP A 135 -6.86 -14.96 -12.09
CA ASP A 135 -7.60 -15.75 -13.07
C ASP A 135 -8.76 -16.51 -12.42
N GLY A 136 -9.97 -16.32 -12.97
CA GLY A 136 -11.20 -16.95 -12.47
C GLY A 136 -11.88 -16.22 -11.32
N TYR A 137 -11.36 -15.06 -10.89
CA TYR A 137 -11.94 -14.22 -9.84
C TYR A 137 -12.39 -12.87 -10.38
N ARG A 138 -13.19 -12.16 -9.59
CA ARG A 138 -13.57 -10.76 -9.82
C ARG A 138 -12.96 -9.90 -8.73
N ILE A 139 -12.67 -8.64 -9.07
CA ILE A 139 -12.26 -7.64 -8.08
C ILE A 139 -13.44 -7.41 -7.13
N PRO A 140 -13.27 -7.58 -5.81
CA PRO A 140 -14.31 -7.27 -4.85
C PRO A 140 -14.63 -5.78 -4.84
N VAL A 141 -15.90 -5.46 -4.62
CA VAL A 141 -16.40 -4.08 -4.49
C VAL A 141 -17.14 -3.94 -3.17
N ASN A 142 -17.26 -2.71 -2.67
CA ASN A 142 -18.11 -2.39 -1.53
C ASN A 142 -19.59 -2.69 -1.86
N SER A 143 -20.44 -2.71 -0.84
CA SER A 143 -21.89 -2.96 -1.01
C SER A 143 -22.59 -1.95 -1.93
N ASP A 144 -22.02 -0.75 -2.11
CA ASP A 144 -22.51 0.29 -3.01
C ASP A 144 -21.93 0.19 -4.44
N GLY A 145 -21.14 -0.84 -4.72
CA GLY A 145 -20.49 -1.08 -6.01
C GLY A 145 -19.22 -0.28 -6.25
N THR A 146 -18.76 0.52 -5.27
CA THR A 146 -17.49 1.24 -5.38
C THR A 146 -16.28 0.34 -5.14
N ASP A 147 -15.14 0.71 -5.70
CA ASP A 147 -13.89 -0.03 -5.51
C ASP A 147 -13.48 -0.06 -4.03
N ILE A 148 -12.96 -1.19 -3.58
CA ILE A 148 -12.34 -1.30 -2.25
C ILE A 148 -10.96 -0.66 -2.30
N VAL A 149 -10.73 0.31 -1.42
CA VAL A 149 -9.44 0.96 -1.21
C VAL A 149 -9.10 0.89 0.27
N TYR A 150 -7.92 0.36 0.58
CA TYR A 150 -7.42 0.31 1.96
C TYR A 150 -6.55 1.53 2.24
N GLU A 151 -6.94 2.36 3.22
CA GLU A 151 -6.07 3.40 3.77
C GLU A 151 -5.11 2.75 4.78
N ILE A 152 -3.81 2.80 4.49
CA ILE A 152 -2.73 2.27 5.30
C ILE A 152 -2.00 3.45 5.95
N TYR A 153 -1.85 3.40 7.26
CA TYR A 153 -1.10 4.39 8.01
C TYR A 153 -0.30 3.73 9.14
N THR A 154 0.93 4.16 9.32
CA THR A 154 1.77 3.71 10.43
C THR A 154 2.28 4.90 11.22
N LYS A 155 2.53 4.71 12.51
CA LYS A 155 3.15 5.69 13.39
C LYS A 155 4.29 5.04 14.14
N SER A 156 5.43 5.72 14.22
CA SER A 156 6.63 5.20 14.88
C SER A 156 7.20 6.25 15.84
N ASP A 157 7.49 5.83 17.07
CA ASP A 157 8.28 6.59 18.03
C ASP A 157 9.25 5.60 18.70
N PRO A 158 10.46 5.40 18.11
CA PRO A 158 11.42 4.43 18.61
C PRO A 158 11.91 4.73 20.04
N GLN A 159 11.89 5.99 20.48
CA GLN A 159 12.29 6.38 21.84
C GLN A 159 11.29 5.89 22.89
N LYS A 160 10.02 5.73 22.50
CA LYS A 160 8.94 5.17 23.34
C LYS A 160 8.66 3.70 23.04
N ASP A 161 9.49 3.06 22.21
CA ASP A 161 9.26 1.72 21.70
C ASP A 161 7.88 1.52 21.06
N LEU A 162 7.41 2.54 20.33
CA LEU A 162 6.07 2.57 19.76
C LEU A 162 6.12 2.33 18.25
N PHE A 163 5.32 1.38 17.79
CA PHE A 163 4.95 1.23 16.38
C PHE A 163 3.46 0.88 16.30
N GLU A 164 2.67 1.73 15.66
CA GLU A 164 1.24 1.55 15.49
C GLU A 164 0.89 1.37 14.02
N TYR A 165 0.02 0.41 13.72
CA TYR A 165 -0.46 0.13 12.38
C TYR A 165 -1.96 0.38 12.30
N TYR A 166 -2.41 1.09 11.27
CA TYR A 166 -3.80 1.42 11.04
C TYR A 166 -4.23 1.01 9.64
N VAL A 167 -5.40 0.38 9.55
CA VAL A 167 -6.10 0.13 8.29
C VAL A 167 -7.50 0.71 8.36
N ASN A 168 -7.83 1.60 7.42
CA ASN A 168 -9.11 2.31 7.39
C ASN A 168 -9.43 3.01 8.72
N GLY A 169 -8.41 3.60 9.35
CA GLY A 169 -8.51 4.29 10.64
C GLY A 169 -8.60 3.38 11.87
N LYS A 170 -8.72 2.07 11.71
CA LYS A 170 -8.71 1.12 12.83
C LYS A 170 -7.28 0.71 13.17
N LYS A 171 -6.92 0.79 14.45
CA LYS A 171 -5.61 0.38 14.96
C LYS A 171 -5.49 -1.15 15.08
N TYR A 172 -4.31 -1.66 14.75
CA TYR A 172 -3.89 -3.05 14.89
C TYR A 172 -2.53 -3.09 15.60
N THR A 173 -2.38 -4.06 16.51
CA THR A 173 -1.17 -4.24 17.33
C THR A 173 -0.71 -5.70 17.38
N ASP A 174 -1.46 -6.61 16.77
CA ASP A 174 -1.23 -8.04 16.89
C ASP A 174 -0.11 -8.50 15.95
N ALA A 175 0.63 -9.52 16.35
CA ALA A 175 1.66 -10.15 15.53
C ALA A 175 1.10 -11.24 14.58
N THR A 176 -0.20 -11.48 14.63
CA THR A 176 -0.91 -12.52 13.87
C THR A 176 -2.28 -12.04 13.44
N GLY A 177 -2.81 -12.60 12.36
CA GLY A 177 -4.17 -12.35 11.89
C GLY A 177 -4.19 -11.69 10.52
N ASP A 178 -5.38 -11.24 10.11
CA ASP A 178 -5.61 -10.64 8.80
C ASP A 178 -4.92 -9.27 8.64
N PHE A 179 -4.63 -8.61 9.76
CA PHE A 179 -3.83 -7.39 9.86
C PHE A 179 -2.84 -7.58 10.99
N ALA A 180 -1.54 -7.58 10.69
CA ALA A 180 -0.51 -7.92 11.69
C ALA A 180 0.76 -7.12 11.52
N ILE A 181 1.47 -6.88 12.62
CA ILE A 181 2.81 -6.29 12.64
C ILE A 181 3.82 -7.42 12.87
N THR A 182 4.70 -7.67 11.89
CA THR A 182 5.75 -8.69 11.96
C THR A 182 7.14 -8.04 11.77
N GLY A 183 8.15 -8.85 11.48
CA GLY A 183 9.53 -8.39 11.34
C GLY A 183 10.18 -7.98 12.65
N THR A 184 11.21 -7.16 12.55
CA THR A 184 11.98 -6.64 13.70
C THR A 184 11.71 -5.16 13.91
N LYS A 185 12.30 -4.55 14.94
CA LYS A 185 12.25 -3.09 15.12
C LYS A 185 13.05 -2.34 14.05
N ALA A 186 14.07 -2.99 13.48
CA ALA A 186 14.85 -2.46 12.37
C ALA A 186 14.15 -2.67 11.02
N ASP A 187 13.49 -3.81 10.86
CA ASP A 187 12.84 -4.24 9.61
C ASP A 187 11.35 -4.49 9.88
N ARG A 188 10.58 -3.41 10.06
CA ARG A 188 9.16 -3.50 10.39
C ARG A 188 8.36 -3.94 9.17
N GLU A 189 7.50 -4.92 9.37
CA GLU A 189 6.57 -5.41 8.36
C GLU A 189 5.14 -5.23 8.85
N VAL A 190 4.25 -4.75 7.97
CA VAL A 190 2.80 -4.77 8.21
C VAL A 190 2.13 -5.67 7.18
N ASN A 191 1.24 -6.54 7.66
CA ASN A 191 0.58 -7.55 6.85
C ASN A 191 -0.87 -7.16 6.66
N LEU A 192 -1.37 -7.38 5.45
CA LEU A 192 -2.75 -7.17 5.08
C LEU A 192 -3.25 -8.35 4.25
N LYS A 193 -4.28 -9.03 4.72
CA LYS A 193 -4.94 -10.10 3.96
C LYS A 193 -6.08 -9.54 3.11
N VAL A 194 -6.09 -9.88 1.82
CA VAL A 194 -7.18 -9.54 0.88
C VAL A 194 -7.84 -10.80 0.35
N VAL A 195 -9.16 -10.88 0.48
CA VAL A 195 -9.98 -12.04 0.10
C VAL A 195 -10.74 -11.75 -1.19
N ASN A 196 -10.56 -12.58 -2.22
CA ASN A 196 -11.46 -12.61 -3.38
C ASN A 196 -12.40 -13.80 -3.21
N PRO A 197 -13.69 -13.59 -2.95
CA PRO A 197 -14.62 -14.69 -2.79
C PRO A 197 -14.70 -15.50 -4.07
N VAL A 198 -14.94 -16.82 -3.96
CA VAL A 198 -15.27 -17.60 -5.16
C VAL A 198 -16.61 -17.12 -5.69
N GLY A 199 -16.58 -16.42 -6.83
CA GLY A 199 -17.79 -16.19 -7.59
C GLY A 199 -18.28 -17.51 -8.18
N MET A 200 -19.57 -17.79 -8.09
CA MET A 200 -20.15 -18.72 -9.06
C MET A 200 -19.86 -18.13 -10.44
N LYS A 201 -19.20 -18.88 -11.33
CA LYS A 201 -19.41 -18.66 -12.77
C LYS A 201 -20.92 -18.71 -12.92
N MET A 202 -21.57 -17.58 -13.18
CA MET A 202 -22.93 -17.67 -13.68
C MET A 202 -22.79 -18.54 -14.95
N PRO A 203 -23.50 -19.69 -15.07
CA PRO A 203 -23.66 -20.26 -16.39
C PRO A 203 -24.18 -19.13 -17.27
N GLU A 204 -23.75 -19.05 -18.53
CA GLU A 204 -24.41 -18.14 -19.47
C GLU A 204 -25.91 -18.47 -19.45
N THR A 205 -26.71 -17.74 -18.67
CA THR A 205 -28.16 -17.93 -18.63
C THR A 205 -28.73 -17.19 -19.82
N GLY A 206 -28.53 -17.80 -20.99
CA GLY A 206 -28.96 -17.28 -22.27
C GLY A 206 -28.19 -17.90 -23.42
N SER A 207 -28.42 -19.19 -23.71
CA SER A 207 -28.20 -19.65 -25.09
C SER A 207 -28.92 -18.68 -26.03
N PRO A 208 -28.34 -18.25 -27.17
CA PRO A 208 -29.00 -17.36 -28.13
C PRO A 208 -30.42 -17.82 -28.53
N TRP A 209 -30.72 -19.12 -28.37
CA TRP A 209 -32.05 -19.70 -28.57
C TRP A 209 -33.11 -19.25 -27.56
N THR A 210 -32.76 -18.88 -26.32
CA THR A 210 -33.75 -18.42 -25.34
C THR A 210 -34.40 -17.10 -25.75
N VAL A 211 -33.63 -16.19 -26.38
CA VAL A 211 -34.16 -14.96 -27.01
C VAL A 211 -35.13 -15.32 -28.13
N GLY A 212 -34.80 -16.33 -28.94
CA GLY A 212 -35.68 -16.85 -29.99
C GLY A 212 -37.01 -17.37 -29.45
N ILE A 213 -36.99 -18.20 -28.41
CA ILE A 213 -38.21 -18.76 -27.78
C ILE A 213 -39.10 -17.65 -27.21
N LEU A 214 -38.52 -16.65 -26.53
CA LEU A 214 -39.28 -15.54 -25.94
C LEU A 214 -40.00 -14.70 -27.00
N LEU A 215 -39.33 -14.43 -28.13
CA LEU A 215 -39.92 -13.71 -29.26
C LEU A 215 -41.04 -14.50 -29.93
N THR A 216 -40.88 -15.81 -30.10
CA THR A 216 -41.95 -16.66 -30.67
C THR A 216 -43.18 -16.73 -29.75
N GLY A 217 -42.99 -16.80 -28.43
CA GLY A 217 -44.08 -16.79 -27.45
C GLY A 217 -44.92 -15.52 -27.52
N LEU A 218 -44.28 -14.34 -27.59
CA LEU A 218 -44.96 -13.06 -27.79
C LEU A 218 -45.75 -13.03 -29.11
N GLY A 219 -45.19 -13.59 -30.19
CA GLY A 219 -45.86 -13.67 -31.48
C GLY A 219 -47.16 -14.48 -31.45
N LEU A 220 -47.16 -15.62 -30.74
CA LEU A 220 -48.36 -16.46 -30.59
C LEU A 220 -49.47 -15.78 -29.78
N ILE A 221 -49.11 -15.03 -28.72
CA ILE A 221 -50.07 -14.27 -27.91
C ILE A 221 -50.73 -13.18 -28.77
N VAL A 222 -49.94 -12.42 -29.53
CA VAL A 222 -50.45 -11.38 -30.43
C VAL A 222 -51.35 -11.98 -31.51
N ALA A 223 -50.94 -13.09 -32.13
CA ALA A 223 -51.74 -13.78 -33.13
C ALA A 223 -53.09 -14.27 -32.57
N GLY A 224 -53.08 -14.86 -31.36
CA GLY A 224 -54.30 -15.29 -30.67
C GLY A 224 -55.23 -14.12 -30.35
N TYR A 225 -54.68 -12.98 -29.92
CA TYR A 225 -55.46 -11.77 -29.65
C TYR A 225 -56.09 -11.18 -30.93
N VAL A 226 -55.34 -11.13 -32.04
CA VAL A 226 -55.87 -10.69 -33.34
C VAL A 226 -56.96 -11.63 -33.85
N MET A 227 -56.80 -12.95 -33.68
CA MET A 227 -57.83 -13.92 -34.03
C MET A 227 -59.11 -13.74 -33.21
N MET A 228 -59.01 -13.46 -31.90
CA MET A 228 -60.18 -13.15 -31.07
C MET A 228 -60.92 -11.89 -31.52
N ILE A 229 -60.20 -10.80 -31.85
CA ILE A 229 -60.82 -9.58 -32.36
C ILE A 229 -61.51 -9.81 -33.71
N ARG A 230 -60.90 -10.58 -34.62
CA ARG A 230 -61.50 -10.92 -35.91
C ARG A 230 -62.76 -11.76 -35.76
N LYS A 231 -62.78 -12.70 -34.81
CA LYS A 231 -63.95 -13.54 -34.54
C LYS A 231 -65.11 -12.73 -33.94
N GLY A 232 -64.81 -11.83 -32.99
CA GLY A 232 -65.84 -10.94 -32.41
C GLY A 232 -66.47 -10.00 -33.43
N LYS A 233 -65.71 -9.51 -34.42
CA LYS A 233 -66.26 -8.67 -35.51
C LYS A 233 -67.15 -9.45 -36.48
N GLN A 234 -66.89 -10.73 -36.73
CA GLN A 234 -67.75 -11.56 -37.57
C GLN A 234 -69.09 -11.89 -36.90
N GLU A 235 -69.11 -12.07 -35.58
CA GLU A 235 -70.33 -12.33 -34.81
C GLU A 235 -71.23 -11.10 -34.68
N ASP A 236 -70.67 -9.88 -34.76
CA ASP A 236 -71.42 -8.62 -34.75
C ASP A 236 -71.98 -8.22 -36.14
N GLU A 237 -71.39 -8.71 -37.25
CA GLU A 237 -71.90 -8.49 -38.61
C GLU A 237 -73.05 -9.45 -39.01
N GLU A 238 -73.26 -10.54 -38.27
CA GLU A 238 -74.32 -11.54 -38.52
C GLU A 238 -75.61 -11.32 -37.68
N LYS A 239 -75.77 -10.16 -37.03
CA LYS A 239 -76.96 -9.82 -36.22
C LYS A 239 -77.85 -8.72 -36.81
#